data_AF-A0AA38UG48-F1
#
_entry.id   AF-A0AA38UG48-F1
#
_cell.length_a   1.000
_cell.length_b   1.000
_cell.length_c   1.000
_cell.angle_alpha   90.00
_cell.angle_beta   90.00
_cell.angle_gamma   90.00
#
_symmetry.space_group_name_H-M   'P 1'
#
loop_
_entity.id
_entity.type
_entity.pdbx_description
1 polymer ?
#
loop_
_entity_poly.entity_id
_entity_poly.type
_entity_poly.pdbx_seq_one_letter_code
_entity_poly.pdbx_strand_id
1 'polypeptide(L)'
;VATDSAPSYFSSFPVSSCEPDALPTIQKALDETISSCTTPGSKERKKAVYRHSNPAGNIFGLSLALCEADRVGYVVKLIEFLCIVDDVMEDLPFGEACREHSVLRQALNEDNDRDADSAQPVGLLKAFLRELRRELSSFDERGTPSLLKTLDDSLRDRDSDDSEFTTLAEYIPYRKTNFDYDFVCQLLRWAMDLPPAIQNNPLAKAYEHIIGVIVGLSNDYFSWDMERQEATDRIRNAVPVLMK
;
A
#
# COMPACT_ATOMS: atom_id res chain seq x y z
N VAL A 1 -3.29 -8.10 -23.36
CA VAL A 1 -4.47 -8.81 -22.79
C VAL A 1 -5.72 -8.10 -23.29
N ALA A 2 -6.64 -8.81 -23.94
CA ALA A 2 -7.88 -8.21 -24.47
C ALA A 2 -8.87 -7.96 -23.32
N THR A 3 -9.42 -6.75 -23.25
CA THR A 3 -10.27 -6.23 -22.17
C THR A 3 -11.74 -6.67 -22.27
N ASP A 4 -12.04 -7.65 -23.12
CA ASP A 4 -13.40 -7.97 -23.56
C ASP A 4 -14.27 -8.66 -22.48
N SER A 5 -13.69 -9.00 -21.33
CA SER A 5 -14.38 -9.62 -20.19
C SER A 5 -14.84 -8.63 -19.12
N ALA A 6 -14.43 -7.36 -19.19
CA ALA A 6 -14.91 -6.32 -18.28
C ALA A 6 -16.10 -5.58 -18.93
N PRO A 7 -17.18 -5.27 -18.18
CA PRO A 7 -18.24 -4.43 -18.71
C PRO A 7 -17.65 -3.11 -19.23
N SER A 8 -18.02 -2.71 -20.45
CA SER A 8 -17.50 -1.51 -21.15
C SER A 8 -17.75 -0.18 -20.42
N TYR A 9 -18.40 -0.21 -19.26
CA TYR A 9 -18.80 0.94 -18.46
C TYR A 9 -17.76 1.35 -17.42
N PHE A 10 -16.73 0.54 -17.14
CA PHE A 10 -15.77 0.83 -16.05
C PHE A 10 -14.56 1.68 -16.47
N SER A 11 -14.03 1.51 -17.68
CA SER A 11 -12.89 2.31 -18.14
C SER A 11 -12.72 2.25 -19.66
N SER A 12 -12.37 3.38 -20.26
CA SER A 12 -11.87 3.48 -21.64
C SER A 12 -10.36 3.71 -21.71
N PHE A 13 -9.67 3.71 -20.55
CA PHE A 13 -8.23 3.95 -20.51
C PHE A 13 -7.48 2.71 -21.04
N PRO A 14 -6.54 2.91 -21.98
CA PRO A 14 -5.68 1.83 -22.43
C PRO A 14 -4.82 1.34 -21.27
N VAL A 15 -4.66 0.02 -21.15
CA VAL A 15 -3.78 -0.61 -20.16
C VAL A 15 -2.45 -0.93 -20.83
N SER A 16 -1.36 -0.40 -20.29
CA SER A 16 0.01 -0.80 -20.64
C SER A 16 0.52 -1.79 -19.60
N SER A 17 1.48 -2.63 -19.98
CA SER A 17 2.06 -3.64 -19.09
C SER A 17 3.57 -3.63 -19.20
N CYS A 18 4.28 -3.60 -18.06
CA CYS A 18 5.71 -3.89 -17.98
C CYS A 18 5.99 -5.36 -17.67
N GLU A 19 4.97 -6.21 -17.59
CA GLU A 19 5.14 -7.62 -17.23
C GLU A 19 6.18 -8.36 -18.10
N PRO A 20 6.23 -8.19 -19.44
CA PRO A 20 7.23 -8.87 -20.26
C PRO A 20 8.69 -8.62 -19.83
N ASP A 21 8.99 -7.44 -19.32
CA ASP A 21 10.36 -7.01 -18.98
C ASP A 21 10.64 -7.05 -17.47
N ALA A 22 9.64 -6.74 -16.65
CA ALA A 22 9.79 -6.53 -15.21
C ALA A 22 9.32 -7.71 -14.35
N LEU A 23 8.64 -8.72 -14.90
CA LEU A 23 8.10 -9.84 -14.13
C LEU A 23 9.13 -10.55 -13.22
N PRO A 24 10.38 -10.82 -13.66
CA PRO A 24 11.38 -11.43 -12.78
C PRO A 24 11.71 -10.54 -11.56
N THR A 25 11.81 -9.23 -11.77
CA THR A 25 12.06 -8.25 -10.71
C THR A 25 10.88 -8.16 -9.75
N ILE A 26 9.65 -8.14 -10.29
CA ILE A 26 8.41 -8.12 -9.50
C ILE A 26 8.32 -9.38 -8.63
N GLN A 27 8.50 -10.57 -9.23
CA GLN A 27 8.39 -11.83 -8.49
C GLN A 27 9.45 -11.94 -7.39
N LYS A 28 10.69 -11.56 -7.69
CA LYS A 28 11.76 -11.53 -6.68
C LYS A 28 11.41 -10.59 -5.52
N ALA A 29 10.92 -9.38 -5.82
CA ALA A 29 10.52 -8.41 -4.80
C ALA A 29 9.36 -8.92 -3.93
N LEU A 30 8.37 -9.58 -4.53
CA LEU A 30 7.27 -10.22 -3.81
C LEU A 30 7.78 -11.33 -2.89
N ASP A 31 8.57 -12.26 -3.41
CA ASP A 31 9.09 -13.39 -2.65
C ASP A 31 9.94 -12.92 -1.46
N GLU A 32 10.84 -11.94 -1.67
CA GLU A 32 11.66 -11.33 -0.62
C GLU A 32 10.79 -10.65 0.44
N THR A 33 9.79 -9.86 0.05
CA THR A 33 8.92 -9.12 0.98
C THR A 33 8.08 -10.09 1.81
N ILE A 34 7.39 -11.02 1.16
CA ILE A 34 6.52 -11.99 1.83
C ILE A 34 7.34 -12.86 2.79
N SER A 35 8.49 -13.36 2.35
CA SER A 35 9.33 -14.22 3.20
C SER A 35 9.95 -13.48 4.39
N SER A 36 10.29 -12.20 4.23
CA SER A 36 10.90 -11.38 5.29
C SER A 36 9.87 -10.85 6.28
N CYS A 37 8.67 -10.54 5.82
CA CYS A 37 7.62 -9.90 6.63
C CYS A 37 6.69 -10.91 7.32
N THR A 38 6.72 -12.19 6.94
CA THR A 38 5.75 -13.19 7.43
C THR A 38 6.39 -14.51 7.88
N THR A 39 5.72 -15.20 8.80
CA THR A 39 6.15 -16.54 9.25
C THR A 39 5.61 -17.63 8.29
N PRO A 40 6.37 -18.68 7.94
CA PRO A 40 5.85 -19.81 7.19
C PRO A 40 4.57 -20.41 7.80
N GLY A 41 3.52 -20.55 6.97
CA GLY A 41 2.24 -21.13 7.38
C GLY A 41 1.27 -20.19 8.13
N SER A 42 1.71 -18.98 8.47
CA SER A 42 0.90 -17.93 9.09
C SER A 42 -0.29 -17.49 8.20
N LYS A 43 -1.28 -16.84 8.81
CA LYS A 43 -2.48 -16.37 8.10
C LYS A 43 -2.12 -15.28 7.09
N GLU A 44 -1.26 -14.36 7.50
CA GLU A 44 -0.76 -13.20 6.74
C GLU A 44 0.02 -13.68 5.52
N ARG A 45 0.87 -14.70 5.68
CA ARG A 45 1.59 -15.30 4.53
C ARG A 45 0.63 -15.92 3.51
N LYS A 46 -0.42 -16.59 3.96
CA LYS A 46 -1.41 -17.20 3.06
C LYS A 46 -2.19 -16.12 2.32
N LYS A 47 -2.62 -15.05 3.00
CA LYS A 47 -3.27 -13.88 2.39
C LYS A 47 -2.36 -13.23 1.34
N ALA A 48 -1.11 -12.96 1.68
CA ALA A 48 -0.11 -12.38 0.77
C ALA A 48 0.13 -13.23 -0.48
N VAL A 49 0.32 -14.55 -0.33
CA VAL A 49 0.47 -15.46 -1.48
C VAL A 49 -0.81 -15.52 -2.32
N TYR A 50 -1.98 -15.54 -1.68
CA TYR A 50 -3.26 -15.58 -2.39
C TYR A 50 -3.50 -14.32 -3.23
N ARG A 51 -3.13 -13.12 -2.73
CA ARG A 51 -3.24 -11.83 -3.43
C ARG A 51 -2.61 -11.87 -4.83
N HIS A 52 -1.52 -12.62 -4.97
CA HIS A 52 -0.75 -12.74 -6.21
C HIS A 52 -1.02 -14.03 -7.00
N SER A 53 -2.05 -14.81 -6.62
CA SER A 53 -2.41 -16.06 -7.29
C SER A 53 -3.39 -15.90 -8.48
N ASN A 54 -3.80 -14.66 -8.77
CA ASN A 54 -4.78 -14.38 -9.81
C ASN A 54 -4.23 -14.75 -11.21
N PRO A 55 -4.89 -15.66 -11.95
CA PRO A 55 -4.43 -16.07 -13.28
C PRO A 55 -4.63 -15.02 -14.36
N ALA A 56 -5.36 -13.93 -14.09
CA ALA A 56 -5.65 -12.88 -15.07
C ALA A 56 -4.48 -11.90 -15.30
N GLY A 57 -3.42 -11.98 -14.49
CA GLY A 57 -2.20 -11.18 -14.64
C GLY A 57 -1.66 -10.66 -13.32
N ASN A 58 -0.46 -10.08 -13.37
CA ASN A 58 0.18 -9.51 -12.19
C ASN A 58 -0.20 -8.02 -12.04
N ILE A 59 -0.77 -7.63 -10.90
CA ILE A 59 -1.23 -6.25 -10.66
C ILE A 59 -0.11 -5.22 -10.81
N PHE A 60 1.11 -5.54 -10.38
CA PHE A 60 2.26 -4.66 -10.53
C PHE A 60 2.72 -4.58 -11.99
N GLY A 61 2.68 -5.69 -12.72
CA GLY A 61 2.96 -5.71 -14.15
C GLY A 61 2.01 -4.82 -14.95
N LEU A 62 0.76 -4.69 -14.53
CA LEU A 62 -0.26 -3.84 -15.16
C LEU A 62 -0.22 -2.37 -14.68
N SER A 63 0.34 -2.10 -13.50
CA SER A 63 0.26 -0.79 -12.85
C SER A 63 1.56 0.02 -12.92
N LEU A 64 2.71 -0.63 -13.14
CA LEU A 64 4.04 -0.01 -13.03
C LEU A 64 4.73 0.18 -14.38
N ALA A 65 3.96 0.26 -15.47
CA ALA A 65 4.49 0.30 -16.83
C ALA A 65 5.37 1.51 -17.16
N LEU A 66 5.29 2.58 -16.35
CA LEU A 66 6.07 3.81 -16.51
C LEU A 66 7.14 4.01 -15.43
N CYS A 67 7.32 3.04 -14.53
CA CYS A 67 8.37 3.11 -13.52
C CYS A 67 9.73 2.75 -14.13
N GLU A 68 10.78 3.37 -13.62
CA GLU A 68 12.16 3.03 -13.95
C GLU A 68 12.48 1.60 -13.53
N ALA A 69 13.20 0.88 -14.39
CA ALA A 69 13.41 -0.57 -14.27
C ALA A 69 14.13 -0.96 -12.96
N ASP A 70 15.02 -0.12 -12.46
CA ASP A 70 15.74 -0.28 -11.20
C ASP A 70 14.92 0.13 -9.96
N ARG A 71 13.80 0.85 -10.15
CA ARG A 71 12.90 1.29 -9.08
C ARG A 71 11.66 0.39 -8.90
N VAL A 72 11.26 -0.37 -9.93
CA VAL A 72 10.08 -1.27 -9.88
C VAL A 72 10.13 -2.20 -8.67
N GLY A 73 11.30 -2.80 -8.38
CA GLY A 73 11.46 -3.71 -7.24
C GLY A 73 11.12 -3.07 -5.90
N TYR A 74 11.51 -1.80 -5.69
CA TYR A 74 11.21 -1.06 -4.46
C TYR A 74 9.73 -0.73 -4.34
N VAL A 75 9.08 -0.37 -5.45
CA VAL A 75 7.64 -0.11 -5.47
C VAL A 75 6.86 -1.35 -5.03
N VAL A 76 7.22 -2.50 -5.60
CA VAL A 76 6.60 -3.79 -5.24
C VAL A 76 6.84 -4.12 -3.77
N LYS A 77 8.08 -3.98 -3.28
CA LYS A 77 8.44 -4.21 -1.87
C LYS A 77 7.60 -3.36 -0.92
N LEU A 78 7.50 -2.06 -1.18
CA LEU A 78 6.81 -1.11 -0.31
C LEU A 78 5.29 -1.30 -0.33
N ILE A 79 4.68 -1.52 -1.50
CA ILE A 79 3.24 -1.74 -1.59
C ILE A 79 2.87 -3.08 -0.94
N GLU A 80 3.59 -4.17 -1.24
CA GLU A 80 3.30 -5.46 -0.62
C GLU A 80 3.53 -5.45 0.89
N PHE A 81 4.57 -4.75 1.36
CA PHE A 81 4.77 -4.48 2.78
C PHE A 81 3.54 -3.82 3.40
N LEU A 82 3.00 -2.76 2.80
CA LEU A 82 1.83 -2.05 3.31
C LEU A 82 0.56 -2.91 3.31
N CYS A 83 0.41 -3.81 2.35
CA CYS A 83 -0.69 -4.79 2.34
C CYS A 83 -0.54 -5.83 3.45
N ILE A 84 0.68 -6.28 3.77
CA ILE A 84 0.90 -7.19 4.91
C ILE A 84 0.70 -6.46 6.24
N VAL A 85 1.13 -5.20 6.34
CA VAL A 85 0.81 -4.36 7.51
C VAL A 85 -0.70 -4.29 7.70
N ASP A 86 -1.46 -4.03 6.63
CA ASP A 86 -2.93 -3.97 6.67
C ASP A 86 -3.52 -5.29 7.21
N ASP A 87 -3.14 -6.42 6.61
CA ASP A 87 -3.59 -7.75 7.04
C ASP A 87 -3.30 -8.05 8.53
N VAL A 88 -2.16 -7.58 9.05
CA VAL A 88 -1.77 -7.76 10.47
C VAL A 88 -2.60 -6.84 11.37
N MET A 89 -2.80 -5.58 10.98
CA MET A 89 -3.47 -4.57 11.81
C MET A 89 -4.99 -4.77 11.87
N GLU A 90 -5.60 -5.32 10.82
CA GLU A 90 -7.02 -5.69 10.79
C GLU A 90 -7.39 -6.71 11.88
N ASP A 91 -6.47 -7.60 12.24
CA ASP A 91 -6.68 -8.63 13.26
C ASP A 91 -6.49 -8.10 14.69
N LEU A 92 -6.04 -6.85 14.85
CA LEU A 92 -5.79 -6.22 16.14
C LEU A 92 -6.92 -5.26 16.54
N PRO A 93 -7.26 -5.18 17.83
CA PRO A 93 -8.08 -4.10 18.35
C PRO A 93 -7.49 -2.73 18.00
N PHE A 94 -8.32 -1.72 17.75
CA PHE A 94 -7.89 -0.37 17.35
C PHE A 94 -6.70 0.17 18.16
N GLY A 95 -6.79 0.16 19.50
CA GLY A 95 -5.71 0.67 20.36
C GLY A 95 -4.42 -0.18 20.36
N GLU A 96 -4.48 -1.44 19.92
CA GLU A 96 -3.30 -2.26 19.65
C GLU A 96 -2.70 -1.89 18.29
N ALA A 97 -3.51 -1.78 17.24
CA ALA A 97 -3.07 -1.36 15.91
C ALA A 97 -2.33 -0.01 15.95
N CYS A 98 -2.86 1.01 16.65
CA CYS A 98 -2.17 2.31 16.78
C CYS A 98 -0.80 2.21 17.47
N ARG A 99 -0.66 1.29 18.44
CA ARG A 99 0.62 1.06 19.14
C ARG A 99 1.61 0.37 18.22
N GLU A 100 1.17 -0.64 17.48
CA GLU A 100 2.02 -1.37 16.55
C GLU A 100 2.48 -0.49 15.37
N HIS A 101 1.63 0.42 14.86
CA HIS A 101 2.04 1.47 13.91
C HIS A 101 3.15 2.36 14.48
N SER A 102 3.02 2.77 15.75
CA SER A 102 4.06 3.56 16.42
C SER A 102 5.39 2.81 16.54
N VAL A 103 5.35 1.49 16.72
CA VAL A 103 6.54 0.62 16.74
C VAL A 103 7.17 0.50 15.35
N LEU A 104 6.36 0.33 14.30
CA LEU A 104 6.85 0.29 12.91
C LEU A 104 7.57 1.57 12.51
N ARG A 105 7.01 2.73 12.89
CA ARG A 105 7.62 4.04 12.62
C ARG A 105 9.02 4.19 13.22
N GLN A 106 9.34 3.48 14.30
CA GLN A 106 10.71 3.49 14.84
C GLN A 106 11.73 2.98 13.83
N ALA A 107 11.37 2.05 12.92
CA ALA A 107 12.26 1.57 11.86
C ALA A 107 12.65 2.66 10.85
N LEU A 108 11.84 3.72 10.74
CA LEU A 108 12.09 4.86 9.87
C LEU A 108 13.04 5.89 10.48
N ASN A 109 13.37 5.76 11.77
CA ASN A 109 14.28 6.67 12.47
C ASN A 109 15.58 5.95 12.86
N GLU A 110 16.70 6.51 12.39
CA GLU A 110 18.06 6.02 12.63
C GLU A 110 18.45 5.91 14.10
N ASP A 111 17.88 6.75 14.96
CA ASP A 111 18.16 6.71 16.40
C ASP A 111 17.74 5.38 17.04
N ASN A 112 16.79 4.67 16.43
CA ASN A 112 16.25 3.39 16.92
C ASN A 112 16.89 2.16 16.23
N ASP A 113 17.96 2.35 15.46
CA ASP A 113 18.62 1.25 14.73
C ASP A 113 19.24 0.19 15.66
N ARG A 114 19.49 0.55 16.92
CA ARG A 114 20.05 -0.33 17.95
C ARG A 114 19.00 -1.02 18.80
N ASP A 115 17.73 -0.64 18.63
CA ASP A 115 16.65 -1.26 19.37
C ASP A 115 16.46 -2.68 18.90
N ALA A 116 16.39 -3.62 19.85
CA ALA A 116 16.04 -4.98 19.54
C ALA A 116 14.67 -5.02 18.87
N ASP A 117 14.55 -5.79 17.79
CA ASP A 117 13.24 -6.07 17.22
C ASP A 117 12.45 -6.86 18.25
N SER A 118 11.35 -6.26 18.70
CA SER A 118 10.50 -6.82 19.74
C SER A 118 9.87 -8.13 19.25
N ALA A 119 9.59 -9.05 20.17
CA ALA A 119 8.73 -10.22 19.90
C ALA A 119 7.24 -9.87 19.66
N GLN A 120 6.95 -8.60 19.38
CA GLN A 120 5.62 -8.08 19.06
C GLN A 120 5.19 -8.52 17.66
N PRO A 121 3.87 -8.47 17.35
CA PRO A 121 3.31 -8.90 16.06
C PRO A 121 4.05 -8.32 14.85
N VAL A 122 4.55 -7.09 14.94
CA VAL A 122 5.22 -6.39 13.82
C VAL A 122 6.74 -6.52 13.79
N GLY A 123 7.37 -7.37 14.61
CA GLY A 123 8.84 -7.47 14.69
C GLY A 123 9.52 -7.72 13.34
N LEU A 124 8.97 -8.64 12.54
CA LEU A 124 9.47 -8.95 11.18
C LEU A 124 9.29 -7.77 10.21
N LEU A 125 8.13 -7.10 10.29
CA LEU A 125 7.83 -5.91 9.50
C LEU A 125 8.78 -4.75 9.83
N LYS A 126 9.06 -4.53 11.13
CA LYS A 126 10.00 -3.51 11.61
C LYS A 126 11.42 -3.77 11.09
N ALA A 127 11.88 -5.02 11.17
CA ALA A 127 13.20 -5.41 10.68
C ALA A 127 13.33 -5.18 9.17
N PHE A 128 12.34 -5.64 8.39
CA PHE A 128 12.30 -5.43 6.94
C PHE A 128 12.31 -3.95 6.58
N LEU A 129 11.46 -3.14 7.21
CA LEU A 129 11.36 -1.71 6.95
C LEU A 129 12.67 -0.98 7.28
N ARG A 130 13.36 -1.36 8.36
CA ARG A 130 14.65 -0.78 8.74
C ARG A 130 15.73 -1.05 7.68
N GLU A 131 15.83 -2.29 7.20
CA GLU A 131 16.79 -2.64 6.15
C GLU A 131 16.46 -1.93 4.83
N LEU A 132 15.18 -1.87 4.46
CA LEU A 132 14.74 -1.17 3.26
C LEU A 132 15.03 0.34 3.34
N ARG A 133 14.83 0.96 4.50
CA ARG A 133 15.22 2.35 4.75
C ARG A 133 16.72 2.56 4.53
N ARG A 134 17.56 1.68 5.08
CA ARG A 134 19.04 1.76 4.92
C ARG A 134 19.45 1.64 3.46
N GLU A 135 18.86 0.68 2.74
CA GLU A 135 19.07 0.49 1.31
C GLU A 135 18.69 1.75 0.53
N LEU A 136 17.46 2.26 0.73
CA LEU A 136 16.97 3.48 0.07
C LEU A 136 17.85 4.71 0.38
N SER A 137 18.26 4.87 1.64
CA SER A 137 19.10 5.99 2.07
C SER A 137 20.52 5.94 1.47
N SER A 138 20.98 4.78 1.01
CA SER A 138 22.29 4.62 0.38
C SER A 138 22.38 5.16 -1.05
N PHE A 139 21.24 5.39 -1.71
CA PHE A 139 21.20 5.89 -3.09
C PHE A 139 21.53 7.39 -3.22
N ASP A 140 21.54 8.15 -2.11
CA ASP A 140 21.71 9.63 -2.11
C ASP A 140 20.85 10.35 -3.16
N GLU A 141 19.64 9.85 -3.37
CA GLU A 141 18.70 10.42 -4.33
C GLU A 141 17.83 11.51 -3.70
N ARG A 142 17.62 12.60 -4.45
CA ARG A 142 16.88 13.79 -3.99
C ARG A 142 15.46 13.48 -3.48
N GLY A 143 14.81 12.44 -4.02
CA GLY A 143 13.43 12.08 -3.69
C GLY A 143 13.29 11.19 -2.45
N THR A 144 14.34 10.47 -2.06
CA THR A 144 14.27 9.44 -1.02
C THR A 144 13.87 9.98 0.36
N PRO A 145 14.43 11.10 0.86
CA PRO A 145 14.02 11.63 2.16
C PRO A 145 12.54 12.00 2.21
N SER A 146 11.99 12.54 1.11
CA SER A 146 10.56 12.85 1.02
C SER A 146 9.71 11.59 0.98
N LEU A 147 10.17 10.55 0.29
CA LEU A 147 9.49 9.25 0.24
C LEU A 147 9.39 8.63 1.65
N LEU A 148 10.52 8.52 2.35
CA LEU A 148 10.58 7.95 3.71
C LEU A 148 9.77 8.78 4.71
N LYS A 149 9.81 10.11 4.60
CA LYS A 149 8.96 10.98 5.43
C LYS A 149 7.47 10.73 5.17
N THR A 150 7.08 10.61 3.91
CA THR A 150 5.66 10.38 3.56
C THR A 150 5.19 9.01 4.04
N LEU A 151 6.07 8.01 4.04
CA LEU A 151 5.80 6.71 4.65
C LEU A 151 5.59 6.80 6.16
N ASP A 152 6.45 7.56 6.87
CA ASP A 152 6.29 7.80 8.32
C ASP A 152 4.95 8.50 8.63
N ASP A 153 4.61 9.52 7.83
CA ASP A 153 3.33 10.21 7.95
C ASP A 153 2.15 9.25 7.71
N SER A 154 2.24 8.38 6.68
CA SER A 154 1.19 7.39 6.37
C SER A 154 0.98 6.40 7.51
N LEU A 155 2.06 5.83 8.06
CA LEU A 155 1.98 4.91 9.19
C LEU A 155 1.48 5.60 10.47
N ARG A 156 1.70 6.90 10.63
CA ARG A 156 1.13 7.66 11.77
C ARG A 156 -0.37 7.80 11.66
N ASP A 157 -0.85 8.09 10.46
CA ASP A 157 -2.23 8.51 10.23
C ASP A 157 -3.15 7.32 9.91
N ARG A 158 -2.61 6.19 9.46
CA ARG A 158 -3.34 4.93 9.25
C ARG A 158 -3.92 4.41 10.58
N ASP A 159 -5.15 3.91 10.54
CA ASP A 159 -5.89 3.41 11.70
C ASP A 159 -5.95 4.41 12.87
N SER A 160 -5.88 5.71 12.61
CA SER A 160 -5.87 6.74 13.66
C SER A 160 -7.26 7.26 14.04
N ASP A 161 -8.29 6.88 13.30
CA ASP A 161 -9.67 7.36 13.45
C ASP A 161 -10.64 6.17 13.57
N ASP A 162 -11.41 6.14 14.67
CA ASP A 162 -12.41 5.10 14.93
C ASP A 162 -13.85 5.54 14.62
N SER A 163 -14.04 6.73 14.03
CA SER A 163 -15.36 7.31 13.76
C SER A 163 -16.26 6.43 12.90
N GLU A 164 -17.57 6.45 13.15
CA GLU A 164 -18.56 5.92 12.22
C GLU A 164 -18.90 6.96 11.15
N PHE A 165 -19.03 6.52 9.90
CA PHE A 165 -19.32 7.40 8.77
C PHE A 165 -20.78 7.25 8.33
N THR A 166 -21.44 8.38 8.08
CA THR A 166 -22.83 8.41 7.62
C THR A 166 -22.96 8.86 6.17
N THR A 167 -21.94 9.55 5.64
CA THR A 167 -21.91 9.99 4.24
C THR A 167 -20.58 9.65 3.58
N LEU A 168 -20.58 9.52 2.25
CA LEU A 168 -19.34 9.36 1.49
C LEU A 168 -18.39 10.55 1.66
N ALA A 169 -18.93 11.76 1.85
CA ALA A 169 -18.11 12.96 2.04
C ALA A 169 -17.27 12.87 3.32
N GLU A 170 -17.79 12.23 4.37
CA GLU A 170 -17.06 11.95 5.61
C GLU A 170 -16.10 10.76 5.46
N TYR A 171 -16.52 9.71 4.74
CA TYR A 171 -15.74 8.49 4.57
C TYR A 171 -14.52 8.66 3.65
N ILE A 172 -14.63 9.43 2.56
CA ILE A 172 -13.55 9.54 1.56
C ILE A 172 -12.22 10.04 2.14
N PRO A 173 -12.17 11.09 2.97
CA PRO A 173 -10.92 11.52 3.62
C PRO A 173 -10.27 10.41 4.45
N TYR A 174 -11.08 9.69 5.24
CA TYR A 174 -10.62 8.53 6.02
C TYR A 174 -10.05 7.45 5.09
N ARG A 175 -10.78 7.10 4.02
CA ARG A 175 -10.40 6.03 3.10
C ARG A 175 -9.10 6.33 2.38
N LYS A 176 -8.91 7.57 1.92
CA LYS A 176 -7.65 7.98 1.30
C LYS A 176 -6.45 7.81 2.24
N THR A 177 -6.63 8.18 3.51
CA THR A 177 -5.58 8.05 4.52
C THR A 177 -5.23 6.58 4.77
N ASN A 178 -6.24 5.72 4.95
CA ASN A 178 -6.03 4.30 5.22
C ASN A 178 -5.63 3.49 3.97
N PHE A 179 -5.76 4.06 2.77
CA PHE A 179 -5.21 3.50 1.53
C PHE A 179 -3.75 3.97 1.27
N ASP A 180 -3.15 4.74 2.20
CA ASP A 180 -1.82 5.35 2.06
C ASP A 180 -1.66 6.17 0.78
N TYR A 181 -2.74 6.83 0.37
CA TYR A 181 -2.82 7.54 -0.90
C TYR A 181 -1.62 8.47 -1.14
N ASP A 182 -1.28 9.29 -0.15
CA ASP A 182 -0.20 10.28 -0.31
C ASP A 182 1.16 9.60 -0.46
N PHE A 183 1.39 8.50 0.26
CA PHE A 183 2.60 7.70 0.13
C PHE A 183 2.68 7.00 -1.23
N VAL A 184 1.60 6.34 -1.68
CA VAL A 184 1.56 5.66 -2.98
C VAL A 184 1.82 6.65 -4.11
N CYS A 185 1.21 7.84 -4.07
CA CYS A 185 1.51 8.88 -5.06
C CYS A 185 2.97 9.33 -5.00
N GLN A 186 3.54 9.54 -3.81
CA GLN A 186 4.94 9.92 -3.67
C GLN A 186 5.89 8.82 -4.17
N LEU A 187 5.59 7.55 -3.89
CA LEU A 187 6.33 6.38 -4.34
C LEU A 187 6.33 6.27 -5.86
N LEU A 188 5.17 6.43 -6.50
CA LEU A 188 5.08 6.38 -7.96
C LEU A 188 5.82 7.55 -8.62
N ARG A 189 5.73 8.77 -8.07
CA ARG A 189 6.52 9.91 -8.58
C ARG A 189 8.02 9.66 -8.49
N TRP A 190 8.48 9.10 -7.36
CA TRP A 190 9.88 8.70 -7.19
C TRP A 190 10.25 7.59 -8.19
N ALA A 191 9.45 6.54 -8.31
CA ALA A 191 9.75 5.41 -9.19
C ALA A 191 9.72 5.75 -10.68
N MET A 192 8.92 6.72 -11.09
CA MET A 192 8.84 7.23 -12.46
C MET A 192 9.83 8.37 -12.76
N ASP A 193 10.71 8.70 -11.81
CA ASP A 193 11.66 9.82 -11.86
C ASP A 193 11.02 11.16 -12.26
N LEU A 194 9.81 11.43 -11.76
CA LEU A 194 9.10 12.65 -12.12
C LEU A 194 9.74 13.88 -11.47
N PRO A 195 9.81 15.02 -12.20
CA PRO A 195 10.37 16.24 -11.66
C PRO A 195 9.62 16.70 -10.40
N PRO A 196 10.31 17.25 -9.38
CA PRO A 196 9.67 17.77 -8.16
C PRO A 196 8.59 18.84 -8.41
N ALA A 197 8.65 19.53 -9.56
CA ALA A 197 7.63 20.49 -9.97
C ALA A 197 6.23 19.87 -10.12
N ILE A 198 6.14 18.58 -10.48
CA ILE A 198 4.86 17.87 -10.61
C ILE A 198 4.16 17.75 -9.25
N GLN A 199 4.91 17.55 -8.16
CA GLN A 199 4.36 17.41 -6.81
C GLN A 199 3.57 18.65 -6.36
N ASN A 200 3.91 19.84 -6.87
CA ASN A 200 3.24 21.09 -6.54
C ASN A 200 2.28 21.58 -7.63
N ASN A 201 2.12 20.83 -8.71
CA ASN A 201 1.21 21.19 -9.79
C ASN A 201 -0.26 21.00 -9.35
N PRO A 202 -1.12 22.03 -9.40
CA PRO A 202 -2.52 21.92 -8.97
C PRO A 202 -3.34 20.89 -9.77
N LEU A 203 -3.07 20.74 -11.07
CA LEU A 203 -3.76 19.76 -11.91
C LEU A 203 -3.33 18.34 -11.56
N ALA A 204 -2.04 18.11 -11.29
CA ALA A 204 -1.55 16.81 -10.84
C ALA A 204 -2.22 16.42 -9.52
N LYS A 205 -2.25 17.33 -8.54
CA LYS A 205 -2.91 17.09 -7.24
C LYS A 205 -4.40 16.79 -7.38
N ALA A 206 -5.10 17.52 -8.25
CA ALA A 206 -6.53 17.28 -8.51
C ALA A 206 -6.76 15.92 -9.17
N TYR A 207 -5.92 15.56 -10.15
CA TYR A 207 -5.99 14.27 -10.83
C TYR A 207 -5.72 13.11 -9.88
N GLU A 208 -4.61 13.18 -9.13
CA GLU A 208 -4.25 12.17 -8.14
C GLU A 208 -5.36 12.03 -7.10
N HIS A 209 -5.94 13.14 -6.62
CA HIS A 209 -7.05 13.08 -5.67
C HIS A 209 -8.23 12.26 -6.21
N ILE A 210 -8.65 12.54 -7.45
CA ILE A 210 -9.76 11.83 -8.10
C ILE A 210 -9.43 10.34 -8.27
N ILE A 211 -8.22 10.01 -8.73
CA ILE A 211 -7.79 8.63 -8.90
C ILE A 211 -7.74 7.90 -7.56
N GLY A 212 -7.23 8.53 -6.50
CA GLY A 212 -7.22 7.96 -5.15
C GLY A 212 -8.63 7.61 -4.65
N VAL A 213 -9.62 8.48 -4.92
CA VAL A 213 -11.03 8.19 -4.61
C VAL A 213 -11.55 7.01 -5.43
N ILE A 214 -11.30 7.00 -6.74
CA ILE A 214 -11.74 5.92 -7.62
C ILE A 214 -11.15 4.58 -7.17
N VAL A 215 -9.85 4.52 -6.89
CA VAL A 215 -9.18 3.28 -6.48
C VAL A 215 -9.70 2.80 -5.14
N GLY A 216 -9.84 3.68 -4.14
CA GLY A 216 -10.37 3.32 -2.83
C GLY A 216 -11.79 2.76 -2.92
N LEU A 217 -12.70 3.45 -3.60
CA LEU A 217 -14.08 3.00 -3.76
C LEU A 217 -14.21 1.75 -4.65
N SER A 218 -13.33 1.59 -5.65
CA SER A 218 -13.30 0.36 -6.46
C SER A 218 -12.87 -0.83 -5.60
N ASN A 219 -11.85 -0.65 -4.75
CA ASN A 219 -11.41 -1.69 -3.82
C ASN A 219 -12.56 -2.08 -2.89
N ASP A 220 -13.20 -1.12 -2.24
CA ASP A 220 -14.36 -1.35 -1.35
C ASP A 220 -15.47 -2.14 -2.04
N TYR A 221 -15.80 -1.78 -3.29
CA TYR A 221 -16.83 -2.47 -4.06
C TYR A 221 -16.48 -3.94 -4.32
N PHE A 222 -15.24 -4.22 -4.73
CA PHE A 222 -14.82 -5.59 -5.05
C PHE A 222 -14.48 -6.44 -3.82
N SER A 223 -14.13 -5.82 -2.69
CA SER A 223 -13.83 -6.52 -1.44
C SER A 223 -15.06 -6.75 -0.56
N TRP A 224 -16.16 -6.02 -0.78
CA TRP A 224 -17.34 -6.01 0.12
C TRP A 224 -17.91 -7.39 0.44
N ASP A 225 -18.04 -8.28 -0.55
CA ASP A 225 -18.63 -9.60 -0.34
C ASP A 225 -17.83 -10.45 0.65
N MET A 226 -16.51 -10.23 0.71
CA MET A 226 -15.61 -10.85 1.67
C MET A 226 -15.68 -10.12 3.02
N GLU A 227 -15.45 -8.81 3.04
CA GLU A 227 -15.36 -7.99 4.26
C GLU A 227 -16.63 -8.04 5.13
N ARG A 228 -17.83 -8.09 4.53
CA ARG A 228 -19.08 -8.17 5.29
C ARG A 228 -19.23 -9.44 6.13
N GLN A 229 -18.43 -10.46 5.86
CA GLN A 229 -18.44 -11.75 6.56
C GLN A 229 -17.35 -11.83 7.64
N GLU A 230 -16.43 -10.86 7.68
CA GLU A 230 -15.33 -10.85 8.62
C GLU A 230 -15.82 -10.46 10.02
N ALA A 231 -15.33 -11.18 11.02
CA ALA A 231 -15.63 -10.90 12.42
C ALA A 231 -14.72 -9.77 12.91
N THR A 232 -15.04 -8.54 12.52
CA THR A 232 -14.34 -7.31 12.92
C THR A 232 -15.22 -6.44 13.81
N ASP A 233 -14.60 -5.65 14.68
CA ASP A 233 -15.28 -4.64 15.48
C ASP A 233 -15.63 -3.37 14.67
N ARG A 234 -15.09 -3.24 13.46
CA ARG A 234 -15.26 -2.07 12.57
C ARG A 234 -15.34 -2.48 11.10
N ILE A 235 -16.45 -2.14 10.44
CA ILE A 235 -16.59 -2.27 8.99
C ILE A 235 -16.21 -0.95 8.33
N ARG A 236 -15.09 -0.93 7.60
CA ARG A 236 -14.50 0.27 6.99
C ARG A 236 -14.63 0.29 5.47
N ASN A 237 -15.87 0.21 4.99
CA ASN A 237 -16.20 0.08 3.57
C ASN A 237 -17.26 1.11 3.14
N ALA A 238 -17.15 1.65 1.93
CA ALA A 238 -18.13 2.61 1.38
C ALA A 238 -19.53 2.01 1.13
N VAL A 239 -19.66 0.71 0.86
CA VAL A 239 -20.95 0.05 0.55
C VAL A 239 -21.99 0.24 1.66
N PRO A 240 -21.72 -0.09 2.94
CA PRO A 240 -22.68 0.16 4.01
C PRO A 240 -22.94 1.65 4.27
N VAL A 241 -22.02 2.54 3.95
CA VAL A 241 -22.24 4.01 4.03
C VAL A 241 -23.27 4.45 2.98
N LEU A 242 -23.23 3.85 1.78
CA LEU A 242 -24.17 4.15 0.69
C LEU A 242 -25.54 3.49 0.85
N MET A 243 -25.63 2.38 1.57
CA MET A 243 -26.88 1.64 1.78
C MET A 243 -27.76 2.17 2.92
N LYS A 244 -27.23 3.07 3.75
CA LYS A 244 -27.96 3.76 4.83
C LYS A 244 -28.80 4.91 4.29
#